data_AF-W9WAV7-F1
#
_entry.id   AF-W9WAV7-F1
#
_cell.length_a   1.000
_cell.length_b   1.000
_cell.length_c   1.000
_cell.angle_alpha   90.00
_cell.angle_beta   90.00
_cell.angle_gamma   90.00
#
_symmetry.space_group_name_H-M   'P 1'
#
loop_
_entity.id
_entity.type
_entity.pdbx_description
1 polymer ?
#
loop_
_entity_poly.entity_id
_entity_poly.type
_entity_poly.pdbx_seq_one_letter_code
_entity_poly.pdbx_strand_id
1 'polypeptide(L)'
;MSDPVAATDPIVPLHGRSNYKTWAQEFEIAARRHGFWNLYTGTEQIKHVPNPSLYQAEVAKAKSGFWWKYWQEQYESDVWEWEEQCRKIDNAMTFLLENIHPRARAVVQQRTYGLALTRAHASPGRPPSETWRAIRNLYDGEVPPAVATPTLNPTPAPVPNPTPAPVPNPTPAPNPPPMTLEIALRNMNDLHLQHCASMRDFFHRLQVLREDLRAVGTEYSDEQCKVKILMSLTPRYAPPVIAELTLKALAGMTLGEGVEYFLAWEEEMGVEMAPARRVRRT
;
A
#
# COMPACT_ATOMS: atom_id res chain seq x y z
N MET A 1 32.79 -25.46 -44.17
CA MET A 1 31.38 -25.52 -43.72
C MET A 1 31.10 -24.17 -43.10
N SER A 2 30.43 -23.30 -43.86
CA SER A 2 30.14 -21.93 -43.46
C SER A 2 28.65 -21.84 -43.11
N ASP A 3 28.33 -21.30 -41.94
CA ASP A 3 26.95 -21.15 -41.49
C ASP A 3 26.15 -20.20 -42.41
N PRO A 4 24.90 -20.53 -42.77
CA PRO A 4 24.06 -19.63 -43.53
C PRO A 4 23.60 -18.49 -42.63
N VAL A 5 24.07 -17.28 -42.96
CA VAL A 5 23.58 -16.02 -42.39
C VAL A 5 22.07 -15.95 -42.65
N ALA A 6 21.29 -15.92 -41.56
CA ALA A 6 19.85 -15.72 -41.62
C ALA A 6 19.55 -14.38 -42.28
N ALA A 7 19.07 -14.41 -43.52
CA ALA A 7 18.55 -13.26 -44.22
C ALA A 7 17.38 -12.72 -43.40
N THR A 8 17.52 -11.49 -42.91
CA THR A 8 16.43 -10.76 -42.26
C THR A 8 15.44 -10.40 -43.37
N ASP A 9 14.26 -11.01 -43.32
CA ASP A 9 13.20 -10.74 -44.31
C ASP A 9 12.91 -9.23 -44.38
N PRO A 10 12.83 -8.65 -45.60
CA PRO A 10 12.54 -7.24 -45.76
C PRO A 10 11.14 -6.93 -45.23
N ILE A 11 11.06 -5.96 -44.32
CA ILE A 11 9.80 -5.50 -43.72
C ILE A 11 8.95 -4.86 -44.83
N VAL A 12 7.94 -5.59 -45.28
CA VAL A 12 7.00 -5.11 -46.30
C VAL A 12 6.02 -4.13 -45.66
N PRO A 13 5.88 -2.89 -46.17
CA PRO A 13 4.92 -1.94 -45.63
C PRO A 13 3.48 -2.44 -45.80
N LEU A 14 2.67 -2.31 -44.74
CA LEU A 14 1.31 -2.83 -44.65
C LEU A 14 0.38 -2.15 -45.67
N HIS A 15 0.15 -2.79 -46.82
CA HIS A 15 -0.89 -2.38 -47.77
C HIS A 15 -1.92 -3.51 -47.94
N GLY A 16 -3.22 -3.18 -47.93
CA GLY A 16 -4.32 -4.10 -48.24
C GLY A 16 -5.11 -4.66 -47.05
N ARG A 17 -6.38 -5.05 -47.29
CA ARG A 17 -7.35 -5.54 -46.29
C ARG A 17 -6.96 -6.87 -45.63
N SER A 18 -6.24 -7.74 -46.33
CA SER A 18 -5.77 -9.03 -45.81
C SER A 18 -4.71 -8.86 -44.73
N ASN A 19 -3.81 -7.88 -44.88
CA ASN A 19 -2.78 -7.57 -43.89
C ASN A 19 -3.35 -6.93 -42.62
N TYR A 20 -4.49 -6.24 -42.72
CA TYR A 20 -5.13 -5.64 -41.55
C TYR A 20 -5.62 -6.69 -40.54
N LYS A 21 -6.17 -7.83 -40.99
CA LYS A 21 -6.64 -8.89 -40.08
C LYS A 21 -5.49 -9.53 -39.32
N THR A 22 -4.41 -9.86 -40.02
CA THR A 22 -3.20 -10.43 -39.41
C THR A 22 -2.56 -9.44 -38.44
N TRP A 23 -2.42 -8.18 -38.86
CA TRP A 23 -1.89 -7.13 -37.99
C TRP A 23 -2.75 -6.89 -36.75
N ALA A 24 -4.09 -6.86 -36.90
CA ALA A 24 -4.99 -6.68 -35.77
C ALA A 24 -4.89 -7.83 -34.76
N GLN A 25 -4.72 -9.07 -35.24
CA GLN A 25 -4.48 -10.24 -34.38
C GLN A 25 -3.13 -10.17 -33.68
N GLU A 26 -2.06 -9.81 -34.40
CA GLU A 26 -0.72 -9.66 -33.81
C GLU A 26 -0.66 -8.51 -32.80
N PHE A 27 -1.33 -7.40 -33.09
CA PHE A 27 -1.52 -6.28 -32.17
C PHE A 27 -2.27 -6.72 -30.92
N GLU A 28 -3.38 -7.45 -31.05
CA GLU A 28 -4.12 -7.96 -29.91
C GLU A 28 -3.27 -8.88 -29.03
N ILE A 29 -2.53 -9.83 -29.64
CA ILE A 29 -1.64 -10.74 -28.91
C ILE A 29 -0.55 -9.95 -28.17
N ALA A 30 0.08 -8.98 -28.83
CA ALA A 30 1.09 -8.14 -28.22
C ALA A 30 0.50 -7.28 -27.08
N ALA A 31 -0.65 -6.65 -27.31
CA ALA A 31 -1.33 -5.82 -26.34
C ALA A 31 -1.74 -6.59 -25.08
N ARG A 32 -2.21 -7.84 -25.24
CA ARG A 32 -2.50 -8.74 -24.12
C ARG A 32 -1.21 -9.12 -23.38
N ARG A 33 -0.15 -9.48 -24.11
CA ARG A 33 1.16 -9.84 -23.52
C ARG A 33 1.79 -8.70 -22.73
N HIS A 34 1.61 -7.46 -23.19
CA HIS A 34 2.13 -6.25 -22.53
C HIS A 34 1.15 -5.62 -21.53
N GLY A 35 -0.01 -6.23 -21.30
CA GLY A 35 -0.95 -5.84 -20.24
C GLY A 35 -1.71 -4.54 -20.49
N PHE A 36 -1.75 -4.02 -21.71
CA PHE A 36 -2.47 -2.78 -22.05
C PHE A 36 -3.75 -3.02 -22.87
N TRP A 37 -4.07 -4.27 -23.21
CA TRP A 37 -5.27 -4.59 -23.99
C TRP A 37 -6.56 -4.05 -23.35
N ASN A 38 -6.71 -4.18 -22.02
CA ASN A 38 -7.92 -3.71 -21.33
C ASN A 38 -8.05 -2.18 -21.35
N LEU A 39 -6.93 -1.46 -21.32
CA LEU A 39 -6.91 -0.01 -21.53
C LEU A 39 -7.36 0.33 -22.95
N TYR A 40 -6.89 -0.42 -23.95
CA TYR A 40 -7.26 -0.21 -25.35
C TYR A 40 -8.74 -0.50 -25.64
N THR A 41 -9.31 -1.56 -25.03
CA THR A 41 -10.73 -1.91 -25.19
C THR A 41 -11.67 -1.07 -24.33
N GLY A 42 -11.13 -0.22 -23.45
CA GLY A 42 -11.90 0.59 -22.50
C GLY A 42 -12.54 -0.22 -21.37
N THR A 43 -12.11 -1.47 -21.16
CA THR A 43 -12.56 -2.31 -20.04
C THR A 43 -11.79 -2.01 -18.76
N GLU A 44 -10.61 -1.40 -18.85
CA GLU A 44 -9.86 -0.79 -17.74
C GLU A 44 -10.04 0.73 -17.79
N GLN A 45 -10.56 1.33 -16.72
CA GLN A 45 -10.64 2.79 -16.60
C GLN A 45 -9.28 3.37 -16.23
N ILE A 46 -8.88 4.45 -16.91
CA ILE A 46 -7.70 5.24 -16.53
C ILE A 46 -8.03 5.94 -15.21
N LYS A 47 -7.26 5.64 -14.16
CA LYS A 47 -7.39 6.35 -12.90
C LYS A 47 -6.96 7.80 -13.07
N HIS A 48 -7.69 8.70 -12.42
CA HIS A 48 -7.28 10.09 -12.39
C HIS A 48 -5.92 10.24 -11.70
N VAL A 49 -5.13 11.21 -12.18
CA VAL A 49 -3.88 11.61 -11.52
C VAL A 49 -4.21 11.92 -10.05
N PRO A 50 -3.56 11.26 -9.07
CA PRO A 50 -3.77 11.58 -7.67
C PRO A 50 -3.53 13.08 -7.44
N ASN A 51 -4.50 13.79 -6.87
CA ASN A 51 -4.38 15.23 -6.65
C ASN A 51 -3.57 15.52 -5.38
N PRO A 52 -2.34 16.06 -5.47
CA PRO A 52 -1.48 16.26 -4.30
C PRO A 52 -2.08 17.27 -3.31
N SER A 53 -2.85 18.24 -3.79
CA SER A 53 -3.46 19.28 -2.96
C SER A 53 -4.62 18.73 -2.14
N LEU A 54 -5.43 17.85 -2.73
CA LEU A 54 -6.53 17.17 -2.03
C LEU A 54 -5.98 16.21 -0.98
N TYR A 55 -4.92 15.48 -1.31
CA TYR A 55 -4.19 14.63 -0.36
C TYR A 55 -3.61 15.45 0.80
N GLN A 56 -2.91 16.55 0.52
CA GLN A 56 -2.37 17.43 1.57
C GLN A 56 -3.49 18.01 2.46
N ALA A 57 -4.65 18.34 1.89
CA ALA A 57 -5.80 18.81 2.65
C ALA A 57 -6.38 17.71 3.57
N GLU A 58 -6.52 16.47 3.10
CA GLU A 58 -6.99 15.34 3.91
C GLU A 58 -5.98 14.94 4.98
N VAL A 59 -4.68 14.95 4.68
CA VAL A 59 -3.60 14.76 5.67
C VAL A 59 -3.61 15.87 6.72
N ALA A 60 -3.76 17.13 6.29
CA ALA A 60 -3.85 18.29 7.17
C ALA A 60 -5.15 18.30 8.00
N LYS A 61 -6.22 17.65 7.54
CA LYS A 61 -7.47 17.44 8.28
C LYS A 61 -7.39 16.27 9.25
N ALA A 62 -6.64 15.24 8.89
CA ALA A 62 -6.47 14.03 9.67
C ALA A 62 -5.80 14.28 11.03
N LYS A 63 -4.92 15.31 11.15
CA LYS A 63 -4.21 15.89 12.33
C LYS A 63 -3.78 14.97 13.49
N SER A 64 -3.99 13.67 13.42
CA SER A 64 -3.79 12.67 14.44
C SER A 64 -3.02 11.52 13.80
N GLY A 65 -1.94 11.13 14.47
CA GLY A 65 -0.79 10.43 13.89
C GLY A 65 -1.03 9.04 13.28
N PHE A 66 -2.26 8.55 13.23
CA PHE A 66 -2.61 7.27 12.63
C PHE A 66 -3.19 7.42 11.22
N TRP A 67 -4.15 8.33 11.04
CA TRP A 67 -4.82 8.52 9.74
C TRP A 67 -3.90 9.09 8.67
N TRP A 68 -2.88 9.89 9.04
CA TRP A 68 -1.94 10.41 8.04
C TRP A 68 -1.13 9.30 7.36
N LYS A 69 -0.74 8.24 8.09
CA LYS A 69 -0.04 7.08 7.51
C LYS A 69 -0.96 6.28 6.60
N TYR A 70 -2.20 6.04 7.02
CA TYR A 70 -3.19 5.38 6.16
C TYR A 70 -3.42 6.18 4.86
N TRP A 71 -3.63 7.49 4.97
CA TRP A 71 -3.77 8.34 3.80
C TRP A 71 -2.50 8.36 2.95
N GLN A 72 -1.32 8.33 3.57
CA GLN A 72 -0.04 8.27 2.87
C GLN A 72 0.12 6.97 2.10
N GLU A 73 -0.13 5.82 2.73
CA GLU A 73 -0.08 4.50 2.09
C GLU A 73 -1.11 4.41 0.96
N GLN A 74 -2.32 4.96 1.17
CA GLN A 74 -3.35 5.03 0.14
C GLN A 74 -2.91 5.91 -1.04
N TYR A 75 -2.33 7.08 -0.76
CA TYR A 75 -1.82 7.98 -1.79
C TYR A 75 -0.64 7.36 -2.55
N GLU A 76 0.31 6.73 -1.85
CA GLU A 76 1.43 6.02 -2.45
C GLU A 76 0.94 4.85 -3.33
N SER A 77 -0.08 4.11 -2.89
CA SER A 77 -0.74 3.08 -3.70
C SER A 77 -1.40 3.67 -4.95
N ASP A 78 -2.14 4.77 -4.80
CA ASP A 78 -2.82 5.43 -5.92
C ASP A 78 -1.81 6.01 -6.92
N VAL A 79 -0.69 6.56 -6.44
CA VAL A 79 0.44 7.01 -7.27
C VAL A 79 1.08 5.85 -8.00
N TRP A 80 1.37 4.74 -7.30
CA TRP A 80 1.98 3.56 -7.91
C TRP A 80 1.09 2.98 -9.01
N GLU A 81 -0.21 2.87 -8.77
CA GLU A 81 -1.15 2.34 -9.76
C GLU A 81 -1.30 3.28 -10.96
N TRP A 82 -1.32 4.59 -10.73
CA TRP A 82 -1.29 5.57 -11.80
C TRP A 82 0.00 5.50 -12.63
N GLU A 83 1.17 5.38 -11.99
CA GLU A 83 2.45 5.20 -12.69
C GLU A 83 2.49 3.90 -13.50
N GLU A 84 1.91 2.83 -12.98
CA GLU A 84 1.76 1.56 -13.68
C GLU A 84 0.89 1.70 -14.93
N GLN A 85 -0.22 2.43 -14.84
CA GLN A 85 -1.05 2.74 -16.01
C GLN A 85 -0.30 3.61 -17.03
N CYS A 86 0.47 4.61 -16.60
CA CYS A 86 1.33 5.37 -17.49
C CYS A 86 2.37 4.47 -18.19
N ARG A 87 2.99 3.54 -17.47
CA ARG A 87 3.93 2.57 -18.03
C ARG A 87 3.29 1.67 -19.08
N LYS A 88 2.06 1.20 -18.84
CA LYS A 88 1.28 0.43 -19.83
C LYS A 88 1.02 1.26 -21.10
N ILE A 89 0.64 2.53 -20.94
CA ILE A 89 0.43 3.46 -22.06
C ILE A 89 1.74 3.67 -22.84
N ASP A 90 2.87 3.85 -22.16
CA ASP A 90 4.19 4.03 -22.78
C ASP A 90 4.59 2.81 -23.61
N ASN A 91 4.37 1.61 -23.06
CA ASN A 91 4.61 0.35 -23.77
C ASN A 91 3.71 0.22 -25.00
N ALA A 92 2.43 0.58 -24.88
CA ALA A 92 1.48 0.57 -26.00
C ALA A 92 1.92 1.54 -27.10
N MET A 93 2.31 2.76 -26.73
CA MET A 93 2.76 3.78 -27.67
C MET A 93 4.08 3.41 -28.33
N THR A 94 5.03 2.84 -27.58
CA THR A 94 6.29 2.34 -28.13
C THR A 94 6.03 1.24 -29.16
N PHE A 95 5.17 0.28 -28.82
CA PHE A 95 4.76 -0.78 -29.74
C PHE A 95 4.12 -0.21 -31.02
N LEU A 96 3.19 0.74 -30.89
CA LEU A 96 2.56 1.40 -32.03
C LEU A 96 3.60 2.13 -32.90
N LEU A 97 4.53 2.86 -32.31
CA LEU A 97 5.58 3.59 -33.03
C LEU A 97 6.53 2.64 -33.77
N GLU A 98 6.92 1.53 -33.15
CA GLU A 98 7.78 0.51 -33.77
C GLU A 98 7.12 -0.21 -34.94
N ASN A 99 5.80 -0.39 -34.88
CA ASN A 99 5.05 -1.20 -35.85
C ASN A 99 4.32 -0.39 -36.92
N ILE A 100 4.09 0.91 -36.73
CA ILE A 100 3.32 1.74 -37.67
C ILE A 100 4.24 2.58 -38.59
N HIS A 101 5.44 2.99 -38.16
CA HIS A 101 6.26 3.92 -38.95
C HIS A 101 7.75 3.55 -39.01
N PRO A 102 8.31 3.20 -40.19
CA PRO A 102 9.71 2.78 -40.35
C PRO A 102 10.76 3.78 -39.83
N ARG A 103 10.50 5.09 -39.95
CA ARG A 103 11.39 6.12 -39.36
C ARG A 103 11.28 6.25 -37.84
N ALA A 104 10.10 5.99 -37.26
CA ALA A 104 9.93 6.05 -35.81
C ALA A 104 10.65 4.86 -35.16
N ARG A 105 10.59 3.68 -35.80
CA ARG A 105 11.38 2.51 -35.44
C ARG A 105 12.88 2.80 -35.37
N ALA A 106 13.45 3.50 -36.35
CA ALA A 106 14.87 3.85 -36.36
C ALA A 106 15.26 4.78 -35.18
N VAL A 107 14.39 5.73 -34.81
CA VAL A 107 14.62 6.66 -33.69
C VAL A 107 14.47 5.96 -32.33
N VAL A 108 13.47 5.09 -32.18
CA VAL A 108 13.27 4.27 -30.97
C VAL A 108 14.45 3.33 -30.79
N GLN A 109 14.88 2.62 -31.84
CA GLN A 109 16.03 1.73 -31.79
C GLN A 109 17.33 2.47 -31.43
N GLN A 110 17.60 3.65 -32.02
CA GLN A 110 18.78 4.45 -31.66
C GLN A 110 18.81 4.85 -30.18
N ARG A 111 17.67 5.22 -29.60
CA ARG A 111 17.58 5.58 -28.17
C ARG A 111 17.65 4.38 -27.23
N THR A 112 17.04 3.24 -27.58
CA THR A 112 17.10 2.03 -26.74
C THR A 112 18.53 1.49 -26.63
N TYR A 113 19.32 1.56 -27.72
CA TYR A 113 20.75 1.23 -27.70
C TYR A 113 21.60 2.28 -26.99
N GLY A 114 21.29 3.58 -27.12
CA GLY A 114 21.98 4.66 -26.40
C GLY A 114 21.73 4.65 -24.88
N LEU A 115 20.49 4.35 -24.46
CA LEU A 115 20.08 4.26 -23.04
C LEU A 115 20.61 2.99 -22.36
N ALA A 116 20.80 1.89 -23.09
CA ALA A 116 21.45 0.69 -22.56
C ALA A 116 22.91 0.96 -22.14
N LEU A 117 23.62 1.86 -22.85
CA LEU A 117 24.97 2.30 -22.46
C LEU A 117 24.97 3.29 -21.29
N THR A 118 23.91 4.09 -21.09
CA THR A 118 23.84 5.07 -19.99
C THR A 118 23.22 4.50 -18.70
N ARG A 119 22.51 3.37 -18.77
CA ARG A 119 21.96 2.66 -17.59
C ARG A 119 23.03 2.09 -16.65
N ALA A 120 24.28 2.05 -17.08
CA ALA A 120 25.42 1.74 -16.22
C ALA A 120 25.74 2.88 -15.22
N HIS A 121 25.14 4.08 -15.36
CA HIS A 121 25.52 5.25 -14.57
C HIS A 121 24.37 6.13 -14.00
N ALA A 122 23.10 5.69 -13.99
CA ALA A 122 21.99 6.54 -13.51
C ALA A 122 21.23 5.96 -12.30
N SER A 123 21.07 6.80 -11.27
CA SER A 123 20.36 6.54 -10.01
C SER A 123 18.88 6.15 -10.18
N PRO A 124 18.32 5.33 -9.25
CA PRO A 124 16.90 4.98 -9.24
C PRO A 124 16.06 6.19 -8.76
N GLY A 125 14.98 6.51 -9.49
CA GLY A 125 13.99 7.51 -9.06
C GLY A 125 13.58 8.59 -10.08
N ARG A 126 13.99 8.49 -11.35
CA ARG A 126 13.53 9.46 -12.38
C ARG A 126 12.18 9.00 -13.00
N PRO A 127 11.11 9.81 -12.95
CA PRO A 127 9.81 9.42 -13.47
C PRO A 127 9.78 9.34 -15.01
N PRO A 128 8.87 8.53 -15.59
CA PRO A 128 8.72 8.32 -17.05
C PRO A 128 8.52 9.60 -17.88
N SER A 129 8.13 10.70 -17.23
CA SER A 129 7.88 12.01 -17.85
C SER A 129 9.06 12.56 -18.65
N GLU A 130 10.30 12.16 -18.39
CA GLU A 130 11.46 12.66 -19.14
C GLU A 130 11.60 12.03 -20.53
N THR A 131 11.17 10.79 -20.74
CA THR A 131 11.19 10.19 -22.09
C THR A 131 10.18 10.90 -22.99
N TRP A 132 8.99 11.18 -22.48
CA TRP A 132 7.98 11.99 -23.17
C TRP A 132 8.39 13.44 -23.32
N ARG A 133 8.95 14.06 -22.27
CA ARG A 133 9.51 15.40 -22.36
C ARG A 133 10.66 15.44 -23.36
N ALA A 134 11.48 14.40 -23.50
CA ALA A 134 12.58 14.35 -24.47
C ALA A 134 12.13 13.99 -25.89
N ILE A 135 10.94 13.40 -26.09
CA ILE A 135 10.31 13.22 -27.40
C ILE A 135 9.59 14.51 -27.81
N ARG A 136 8.86 15.13 -26.87
CA ARG A 136 8.22 16.44 -27.01
C ARG A 136 9.25 17.54 -27.24
N ASN A 137 10.32 17.60 -26.46
CA ASN A 137 11.45 18.53 -26.64
C ASN A 137 12.30 18.19 -27.88
N LEU A 138 12.18 16.98 -28.46
CA LEU A 138 12.74 16.72 -29.80
C LEU A 138 11.92 17.42 -30.90
N TYR A 139 10.64 17.66 -30.63
CA TYR A 139 9.74 18.47 -31.44
C TYR A 139 9.80 19.97 -31.06
N ASP A 140 10.06 20.29 -29.79
CA ASP A 140 9.88 21.64 -29.22
C ASP A 140 11.21 22.34 -28.80
N GLY A 141 12.36 21.67 -28.81
CA GLY A 141 13.69 22.30 -28.83
C GLY A 141 14.37 22.69 -27.50
N GLU A 142 13.96 22.22 -26.30
CA GLU A 142 14.54 22.72 -25.04
C GLU A 142 15.12 21.64 -24.08
N VAL A 143 16.15 21.98 -23.30
CA VAL A 143 16.87 21.09 -22.36
C VAL A 143 16.99 21.71 -20.95
N PRO A 144 16.62 21.02 -19.86
CA PRO A 144 16.83 21.52 -18.49
C PRO A 144 18.00 20.85 -17.72
N PRO A 145 18.60 21.56 -16.72
CA PRO A 145 19.76 21.12 -15.94
C PRO A 145 19.43 20.35 -14.64
N ALA A 146 20.45 19.68 -14.07
CA ALA A 146 20.37 18.74 -12.94
C ALA A 146 20.62 19.36 -11.54
N VAL A 147 20.04 18.77 -10.49
CA VAL A 147 20.18 19.18 -9.07
C VAL A 147 20.54 17.99 -8.17
N ALA A 148 21.37 18.24 -7.15
CA ALA A 148 22.05 17.27 -6.27
C ALA A 148 21.34 17.02 -4.91
N THR A 149 21.76 15.92 -4.27
CA THR A 149 21.26 15.26 -3.05
C THR A 149 21.96 15.70 -1.74
N PRO A 150 21.29 15.54 -0.57
CA PRO A 150 22.00 15.42 0.72
C PRO A 150 21.61 14.19 1.57
N THR A 151 22.56 13.81 2.43
CA THR A 151 22.64 12.62 3.32
C THR A 151 22.32 12.98 4.78
N LEU A 152 21.80 12.04 5.60
CA LEU A 152 21.59 12.24 7.06
C LEU A 152 22.11 11.07 7.93
N ASN A 153 22.43 11.45 9.18
CA ASN A 153 23.31 10.86 10.20
C ASN A 153 22.51 10.05 11.28
N PRO A 154 23.10 9.06 12.01
CA PRO A 154 22.35 8.18 12.93
C PRO A 154 22.31 8.62 14.42
N THR A 155 21.33 8.08 15.17
CA THR A 155 20.93 8.43 16.57
C THR A 155 21.15 7.24 17.55
N PRO A 156 21.49 7.45 18.86
CA PRO A 156 21.84 6.37 19.80
C PRO A 156 20.69 5.85 20.71
N ALA A 157 20.99 4.72 21.41
CA ALA A 157 20.08 3.73 22.02
C ALA A 157 19.63 3.97 23.50
N PRO A 158 18.54 3.32 23.98
CA PRO A 158 18.05 3.45 25.38
C PRO A 158 18.29 2.23 26.31
N VAL A 159 18.07 2.46 27.62
CA VAL A 159 18.45 1.72 28.85
C VAL A 159 17.22 1.01 29.49
N PRO A 160 17.36 -0.12 30.24
CA PRO A 160 16.22 -0.96 30.68
C PRO A 160 15.55 -0.58 32.02
N ASN A 161 14.29 -1.03 32.21
CA ASN A 161 13.39 -0.76 33.35
C ASN A 161 12.92 -2.08 34.07
N PRO A 162 12.60 -2.09 35.39
CA PRO A 162 12.38 -3.32 36.16
C PRO A 162 10.91 -3.77 36.36
N THR A 163 10.77 -5.04 36.78
CA THR A 163 9.58 -5.94 36.78
C THR A 163 8.59 -5.75 37.96
N PRO A 164 7.25 -5.88 37.76
CA PRO A 164 6.26 -5.88 38.86
C PRO A 164 5.76 -7.28 39.30
N ALA A 165 5.23 -7.31 40.54
CA ALA A 165 4.83 -8.46 41.36
C ALA A 165 3.38 -8.99 41.10
N PRO A 166 3.00 -10.18 41.62
CA PRO A 166 1.79 -10.90 41.19
C PRO A 166 0.47 -10.41 41.80
N VAL A 167 -0.62 -10.56 41.03
CA VAL A 167 -1.99 -10.11 41.32
C VAL A 167 -2.89 -11.31 41.72
N PRO A 168 -3.78 -11.18 42.73
CA PRO A 168 -4.66 -12.25 43.20
C PRO A 168 -5.88 -12.53 42.30
N ASN A 169 -6.41 -13.74 42.43
CA ASN A 169 -7.43 -14.38 41.57
C ASN A 169 -8.87 -13.87 41.84
N PRO A 170 -9.67 -13.51 40.82
CA PRO A 170 -11.03 -12.98 41.00
C PRO A 170 -12.12 -14.05 41.20
N THR A 171 -13.09 -13.73 42.07
CA THR A 171 -14.33 -14.46 42.37
C THR A 171 -15.35 -14.36 41.21
N PRO A 172 -16.18 -15.38 40.93
CA PRO A 172 -17.16 -15.36 39.83
C PRO A 172 -18.23 -14.27 40.00
N ALA A 173 -18.50 -13.52 38.94
CA ALA A 173 -19.51 -12.46 38.90
C ALA A 173 -20.92 -13.01 38.58
N PRO A 174 -21.99 -12.35 39.07
CA PRO A 174 -23.37 -12.73 38.78
C PRO A 174 -23.73 -12.59 37.29
N ASN A 175 -24.68 -13.42 36.84
CA ASN A 175 -25.12 -13.50 35.45
C ASN A 175 -25.77 -12.17 35.00
N PRO A 176 -25.30 -11.52 33.92
CA PRO A 176 -25.84 -10.25 33.46
C PRO A 176 -27.25 -10.38 32.86
N PRO A 177 -28.05 -9.30 32.88
CA PRO A 177 -29.36 -9.25 32.23
C PRO A 177 -29.26 -9.47 30.71
N PRO A 178 -30.33 -9.91 30.04
CA PRO A 178 -30.33 -10.16 28.60
C PRO A 178 -29.95 -8.89 27.81
N MET A 179 -28.87 -8.98 27.05
CA MET A 179 -28.37 -7.91 26.18
C MET A 179 -29.06 -7.99 24.80
N THR A 180 -29.43 -6.84 24.23
CA THR A 180 -29.93 -6.79 22.84
C THR A 180 -28.77 -6.66 21.85
N LEU A 181 -28.97 -7.06 20.60
CA LEU A 181 -27.96 -6.93 19.54
C LEU A 181 -27.45 -5.50 19.36
N GLU A 182 -28.35 -4.52 19.41
CA GLU A 182 -28.01 -3.10 19.29
C GLU A 182 -27.07 -2.64 20.41
N ILE A 183 -27.32 -3.07 21.64
CA ILE A 183 -26.49 -2.75 22.80
C ILE A 183 -25.13 -3.43 22.68
N ALA A 184 -25.08 -4.70 22.27
CA ALA A 184 -23.84 -5.46 22.09
C ALA A 184 -22.93 -4.82 21.02
N LEU A 185 -23.50 -4.47 19.86
CA LEU A 185 -22.76 -3.78 18.79
C LEU A 185 -22.28 -2.39 19.23
N ARG A 186 -23.11 -1.65 19.96
CA ARG A 186 -22.71 -0.34 20.50
C ARG A 186 -21.55 -0.49 21.48
N ASN A 187 -21.62 -1.43 22.42
CA ASN A 187 -20.54 -1.67 23.36
C ASN A 187 -19.24 -2.11 22.66
N MET A 188 -19.34 -2.94 21.61
CA MET A 188 -18.20 -3.31 20.76
C MET A 188 -17.59 -2.11 20.04
N ASN A 189 -18.40 -1.17 19.55
CA ASN A 189 -17.93 0.05 18.91
C ASN A 189 -17.28 1.02 19.91
N ASP A 190 -17.85 1.16 21.10
CA ASP A 190 -17.36 2.04 22.17
C ASP A 190 -16.10 1.51 22.86
N LEU A 191 -15.79 0.21 22.70
CA LEU A 191 -14.55 -0.39 23.18
C LEU A 191 -13.35 0.25 22.47
N HIS A 192 -12.48 0.89 23.24
CA HIS A 192 -11.21 1.44 22.78
C HIS A 192 -10.15 1.22 23.86
N LEU A 193 -8.90 1.02 23.45
CA LEU A 193 -7.77 0.80 24.35
C LEU A 193 -7.58 1.98 25.33
N GLN A 194 -7.86 3.20 24.90
CA GLN A 194 -7.78 4.40 25.74
C GLN A 194 -8.74 4.41 26.94
N HIS A 195 -9.79 3.60 26.89
CA HIS A 195 -10.77 3.43 27.97
C HIS A 195 -10.47 2.22 28.87
N CYS A 196 -9.40 1.47 28.57
CA CYS A 196 -9.01 0.27 29.29
C CYS A 196 -7.81 0.57 30.19
N ALA A 197 -7.70 -0.16 31.30
CA ALA A 197 -6.60 0.03 32.25
C ALA A 197 -5.25 -0.47 31.71
N SER A 198 -5.28 -1.49 30.85
CA SER A 198 -4.13 -2.12 30.21
C SER A 198 -4.54 -2.77 28.89
N MET A 199 -3.57 -3.23 28.10
CA MET A 199 -3.84 -4.04 26.92
C MET A 199 -4.53 -5.36 27.28
N ARG A 200 -4.16 -5.97 28.41
CA ARG A 200 -4.83 -7.15 28.98
C ARG A 200 -6.31 -6.89 29.30
N ASP A 201 -6.66 -5.76 29.91
CA ASP A 201 -8.06 -5.37 30.17
C ASP A 201 -8.84 -5.17 28.86
N PHE A 202 -8.21 -4.55 27.86
CA PHE A 202 -8.83 -4.39 26.54
C PHE A 202 -9.16 -5.72 25.87
N PHE A 203 -8.22 -6.67 25.82
CA PHE A 203 -8.48 -7.99 25.22
C PHE A 203 -9.52 -8.79 25.98
N HIS A 204 -9.49 -8.74 27.31
CA HIS A 204 -10.52 -9.38 28.12
C HIS A 204 -11.91 -8.82 27.79
N ARG A 205 -12.07 -7.48 27.73
CA ARG A 205 -13.33 -6.85 27.35
C ARG A 205 -13.75 -7.17 25.92
N LEU A 206 -12.80 -7.24 24.98
CA LEU A 206 -13.06 -7.63 23.60
C LEU A 206 -13.62 -9.06 23.52
N GLN A 207 -13.05 -10.00 24.29
CA GLN A 207 -13.54 -11.38 24.38
C GLN A 207 -14.94 -11.46 25.00
N VAL A 208 -15.19 -10.73 26.09
CA VAL A 208 -16.52 -10.67 26.70
C VAL A 208 -17.56 -10.16 25.69
N LEU A 209 -17.26 -9.05 24.99
CA LEU A 209 -18.18 -8.48 24.00
C LEU A 209 -18.39 -9.39 22.78
N ARG A 210 -17.39 -10.21 22.43
CA ARG A 210 -17.51 -11.22 21.38
C ARG A 210 -18.47 -12.33 21.78
N GLU A 211 -18.41 -12.80 23.03
CA GLU A 211 -19.37 -13.79 23.54
C GLU A 211 -20.78 -13.19 23.69
N ASP A 212 -20.90 -11.92 24.09
CA ASP A 212 -22.19 -11.21 24.12
C ASP A 212 -22.83 -11.15 22.72
N LEU A 213 -22.04 -10.86 21.68
CA LEU A 213 -22.50 -10.90 20.29
C LEU A 213 -22.92 -12.31 19.86
N ARG A 214 -22.14 -13.33 20.23
CA ARG A 214 -22.48 -14.73 19.95
C ARG A 214 -23.80 -15.13 20.61
N ALA A 215 -24.05 -14.70 21.85
CA ALA A 215 -25.27 -14.99 22.60
C ALA A 215 -26.53 -14.41 21.94
N VAL A 216 -26.42 -13.29 21.22
CA VAL A 216 -27.53 -12.68 20.45
C VAL A 216 -27.59 -13.16 19.00
N GLY A 217 -26.84 -14.21 18.64
CA GLY A 217 -26.87 -14.84 17.32
C GLY A 217 -26.05 -14.12 16.24
N THR A 218 -25.08 -13.30 16.64
CA THR A 218 -24.17 -12.62 15.71
C THR A 218 -22.73 -13.08 15.94
N GLU A 219 -22.02 -13.44 14.87
CA GLU A 219 -20.60 -13.76 14.97
C GLU A 219 -19.75 -12.53 14.69
N TYR A 220 -18.76 -12.27 15.55
CA TYR A 220 -17.71 -11.29 15.32
C TYR A 220 -16.43 -12.06 14.97
N SER A 221 -15.97 -11.91 13.72
CA SER A 221 -14.88 -12.73 13.17
C SER A 221 -13.52 -12.36 13.78
N ASP A 222 -12.55 -13.27 13.67
CA ASP A 222 -11.18 -13.00 14.12
C ASP A 222 -10.56 -11.81 13.37
N GLU A 223 -10.85 -11.67 12.07
CA GLU A 223 -10.43 -10.53 11.25
C GLU A 223 -11.03 -9.21 11.76
N GLN A 224 -12.31 -9.21 12.12
CA GLN A 224 -12.95 -8.04 12.71
C GLN A 224 -12.33 -7.69 14.07
N CYS A 225 -12.00 -8.69 14.89
CA CYS A 225 -11.24 -8.48 16.13
C CYS A 225 -9.87 -7.87 15.85
N LYS A 226 -9.11 -8.38 14.87
CA LYS A 226 -7.78 -7.83 14.50
C LYS A 226 -7.88 -6.37 14.06
N VAL A 227 -8.85 -6.04 13.20
CA VAL A 227 -9.11 -4.66 12.78
C VAL A 227 -9.47 -3.79 13.99
N LYS A 228 -10.33 -4.28 14.89
CA LYS A 228 -10.72 -3.56 16.10
C LYS A 228 -9.53 -3.29 17.02
N ILE A 229 -8.64 -4.27 17.19
CA ILE A 229 -7.40 -4.12 17.96
C ILE A 229 -6.55 -3.03 17.33
N LEU A 230 -6.25 -3.14 16.03
CA LEU A 230 -5.44 -2.17 15.29
C LEU A 230 -5.99 -0.75 15.36
N MET A 231 -7.30 -0.57 15.16
CA MET A 231 -7.96 0.74 15.25
C MET A 231 -8.03 1.29 16.68
N SER A 232 -7.93 0.42 17.68
CA SER A 232 -7.96 0.80 19.09
C SER A 232 -6.59 1.16 19.63
N LEU A 233 -5.49 0.77 18.96
CA LEU A 233 -4.13 1.10 19.37
C LEU A 233 -3.99 2.63 19.47
N THR A 234 -3.67 3.12 20.67
CA THR A 234 -3.41 4.56 20.83
C THR A 234 -2.10 4.93 20.15
N PRO A 235 -1.86 6.21 19.82
CA PRO A 235 -0.58 6.66 19.25
C PRO A 235 0.66 6.30 20.09
N ARG A 236 0.48 5.88 21.35
CA ARG A 236 1.55 5.36 22.20
C ARG A 236 1.99 3.94 21.80
N TYR A 237 1.05 3.09 21.38
CA TYR A 237 1.30 1.71 20.96
C TYR A 237 1.53 1.60 19.44
N ALA A 238 0.91 2.49 18.66
CA ALA A 238 0.91 2.39 17.21
C ALA A 238 2.32 2.43 16.57
N PRO A 239 3.25 3.34 16.92
CA PRO A 239 4.51 3.45 16.20
C PRO A 239 5.43 2.22 16.32
N PRO A 240 5.67 1.63 17.51
CA PRO A 240 6.54 0.45 17.63
C PRO A 240 5.86 -0.82 17.14
N VAL A 241 4.57 -1.01 17.46
CA VAL A 241 3.82 -2.20 17.01
C VAL A 241 3.71 -2.21 15.50
N ILE A 242 3.38 -1.10 14.84
CA ILE A 242 3.21 -1.06 13.37
C ILE A 242 4.56 -1.21 12.66
N ALA A 243 5.66 -0.77 13.28
CA ALA A 243 6.99 -0.92 12.71
C ALA A 243 7.45 -2.39 12.66
N GLU A 244 7.14 -3.17 13.69
CA GLU A 244 7.54 -4.59 13.74
C GLU A 244 6.48 -5.53 13.18
N LEU A 245 5.21 -5.22 13.42
CA LEU A 245 4.08 -6.06 13.08
C LEU A 245 3.46 -5.54 11.78
N THR A 246 3.99 -6.00 10.65
CA THR A 246 3.37 -5.73 9.35
C THR A 246 1.92 -6.23 9.34
N LEU A 247 1.00 -5.52 8.67
CA LEU A 247 -0.38 -5.98 8.46
C LEU A 247 -0.43 -7.41 7.90
N LYS A 248 0.59 -7.79 7.13
CA LYS A 248 0.77 -9.12 6.56
C LYS A 248 1.09 -10.19 7.62
N ALA A 249 1.87 -9.85 8.65
CA ALA A 249 2.14 -10.74 9.77
C ALA A 249 0.87 -10.98 10.59
N LEU A 250 0.09 -9.93 10.88
CA LEU A 250 -1.20 -10.03 11.56
C LEU A 250 -2.26 -10.81 10.78
N ALA A 251 -2.25 -10.72 9.45
CA ALA A 251 -3.17 -11.47 8.61
C ALA A 251 -3.00 -12.99 8.80
N GLY A 252 -1.77 -13.46 8.98
CA GLY A 252 -1.45 -14.88 9.17
C GLY A 252 -1.59 -15.42 10.59
N MET A 253 -1.64 -14.55 11.61
CA MET A 253 -1.77 -14.95 13.01
C MET A 253 -3.22 -15.22 13.39
N THR A 254 -3.47 -16.16 14.29
CA THR A 254 -4.76 -16.28 14.98
C THR A 254 -4.96 -15.10 15.93
N LEU A 255 -6.20 -14.85 16.37
CA LEU A 255 -6.46 -13.80 17.38
C LEU A 255 -5.66 -14.06 18.68
N GLY A 256 -5.55 -15.33 19.10
CA GLY A 256 -4.79 -15.72 20.28
C GLY A 256 -3.30 -15.39 20.16
N GLU A 257 -2.67 -15.74 19.03
CA GLU A 257 -1.26 -15.40 18.77
C GLU A 257 -1.05 -13.88 18.74
N GLY A 258 -1.98 -13.13 18.15
CA GLY A 258 -1.94 -11.67 18.19
C GLY A 258 -1.97 -11.13 19.62
N VAL A 259 -2.90 -11.61 20.45
CA VAL A 259 -3.02 -11.21 21.86
C VAL A 259 -1.73 -11.50 22.64
N GLU A 260 -1.17 -12.70 22.50
CA GLU A 260 0.09 -13.08 23.17
C GLU A 260 1.26 -12.19 22.72
N TYR A 261 1.37 -11.90 21.42
CA TYR A 261 2.39 -10.97 20.91
C TYR A 261 2.25 -9.58 21.55
N PHE A 262 1.04 -9.04 21.61
CA PHE A 262 0.76 -7.73 22.19
C PHE A 262 1.05 -7.67 23.71
N LEU A 263 0.75 -8.75 24.43
CA LEU A 263 1.04 -8.84 25.86
C LEU A 263 2.54 -8.98 26.13
N ALA A 264 3.25 -9.82 25.37
CA ALA A 264 4.70 -9.95 25.45
C ALA A 264 5.39 -8.62 25.16
N TRP A 265 4.90 -7.88 24.16
CA TRP A 265 5.39 -6.55 23.81
C TRP A 265 5.14 -5.53 24.94
N GLU A 266 3.98 -5.55 25.61
CA GLU A 266 3.68 -4.67 26.75
C GLU A 266 4.63 -4.95 27.93
N GLU A 267 4.96 -6.23 28.18
CA GLU A 267 5.92 -6.66 29.20
C GLU A 267 7.36 -6.25 28.86
N GLU A 268 7.79 -6.42 27.60
CA GLU A 268 9.14 -6.05 27.14
C GLU A 268 9.40 -4.54 27.22
N MET A 269 8.40 -3.74 26.83
CA MET A 269 8.55 -2.29 26.81
C MET A 269 8.44 -1.65 28.19
N GLY A 270 8.05 -2.41 29.22
CA GLY A 270 7.85 -1.90 30.58
C GLY A 270 6.87 -0.72 30.62
N VAL A 271 5.93 -0.68 29.66
CA VAL A 271 4.98 0.44 29.50
C VAL A 271 3.89 0.28 30.53
N GLU A 272 4.16 0.78 31.73
CA GLU A 272 3.09 0.96 32.70
C GLU A 272 2.13 2.04 32.16
N MET A 273 0.88 1.66 31.93
CA MET A 273 -0.18 2.61 31.59
C MET A 273 -0.36 3.54 32.78
N ALA A 274 -0.13 4.85 32.59
CA ALA A 274 -0.49 5.82 33.59
C ALA A 274 -1.98 5.63 33.89
N PRO A 275 -2.38 5.46 35.16
CA PRO A 275 -3.74 5.07 35.51
C PRO A 275 -4.72 6.04 34.84
N ALA A 276 -5.69 5.49 34.12
CA ALA A 276 -6.70 6.26 33.40
C ALA A 276 -7.16 7.41 34.29
N ARG A 277 -6.91 8.67 33.87
CA ARG A 277 -7.28 9.85 34.65
C ARG A 277 -8.74 9.71 35.02
N ARG A 278 -9.03 9.41 36.30
CA ARG A 278 -10.41 9.38 36.80
C ARG A 278 -10.98 10.75 36.52
N VAL A 279 -11.84 10.84 35.52
CA VAL A 279 -12.66 12.02 35.29
C VAL A 279 -13.51 12.16 36.55
N ARG A 280 -13.13 13.07 37.46
CA ARG A 280 -13.98 13.45 38.58
C ARG A 280 -15.26 13.99 37.96
N ARG A 281 -16.33 13.20 38.02
CA ARG A 281 -17.69 13.72 37.76
C ARG A 281 -17.97 14.74 38.87
N THR A 282 -17.90 16.01 38.51
CA THR A 282 -18.44 17.14 39.28
C THR A 282 -19.92 17.27 39.02
#